data_AF-A0A382C2P5-F1
#
_entry.id   AF-A0A382C2P5-F1
#
_cell.length_a   1.000
_cell.length_b   1.000
_cell.length_c   1.000
_cell.angle_alpha   90.00
_cell.angle_beta   90.00
_cell.angle_gamma   90.00
#
_symmetry.space_group_name_H-M   'P 1'
#
loop_
_entity.id
_entity.type
_entity.pdbx_description
1 polymer ?
#
loop_
_entity_poly.entity_id
_entity_poly.type
_entity_poly.pdbx_seq_one_letter_code
_entity_poly.pdbx_strand_id
1 'polypeptide(L)'
;MNTQRFDEFKYPIFDKLTQKQLGFFWRPEEVSLQKDRNDYASLNDAQKHIFTSNLRYQTLLDSVQGRAPSIAFLPFVTLPELESCIITWDFMESIHSRSYTHIIKNIYSDPSDIFDTILEEEAIVKRAEMVTDKYDHFITLGRRKLLGLKYDEEELYKALYLALISVNILEGLRFFVSFACSFAFGELKLMEGSAKIISFIA
;
A
#
# COMPACT_ATOMS: atom_id res chain seq x y z
N MET A 1 -25.71 -13.21 11.05
CA MET A 1 -26.15 -12.19 10.08
C MET A 1 -26.25 -10.89 10.84
N ASN A 2 -25.36 -9.95 10.53
CA ASN A 2 -25.40 -8.59 11.08
C ASN A 2 -25.71 -7.63 9.92
N THR A 3 -26.46 -6.57 10.19
CA THR A 3 -26.80 -5.56 9.18
C THR A 3 -25.62 -4.59 9.00
N GLN A 4 -25.22 -4.35 7.76
CA GLN A 4 -24.34 -3.23 7.39
C GLN A 4 -25.11 -1.92 7.55
N ARG A 5 -24.92 -1.24 8.69
CA ARG A 5 -25.60 0.03 9.01
C ARG A 5 -24.57 1.07 9.43
N PHE A 6 -24.88 2.33 9.11
CA PHE A 6 -23.96 3.47 9.26
C PHE A 6 -24.61 4.67 9.96
N ASP A 7 -25.61 4.40 10.80
CA ASP A 7 -26.34 5.40 11.58
C ASP A 7 -25.98 5.37 13.08
N GLU A 8 -25.40 4.28 13.58
CA GLU A 8 -24.87 4.14 14.94
C GLU A 8 -23.52 3.39 14.91
N PHE A 9 -22.54 3.89 15.67
CA PHE A 9 -21.18 3.34 15.68
C PHE A 9 -20.68 3.09 17.09
N LYS A 10 -20.03 1.94 17.33
CA LYS A 10 -19.29 1.69 18.57
C LYS A 10 -17.98 2.49 18.58
N TYR A 11 -17.30 2.54 17.44
CA TYR A 11 -16.08 3.33 17.25
C TYR A 11 -16.21 4.29 16.06
N PRO A 12 -16.74 5.51 16.26
CA PRO A 12 -17.02 6.47 15.19
C PRO A 12 -15.82 6.88 14.32
N ILE A 13 -14.59 6.64 14.79
CA ILE A 13 -13.37 6.94 14.04
C ILE A 13 -13.30 6.17 12.72
N PHE A 14 -13.78 4.93 12.66
CA PHE A 14 -13.69 4.14 11.44
C PHE A 14 -14.60 4.69 10.33
N ASP A 15 -15.83 5.08 10.64
CA ASP A 15 -16.68 5.77 9.67
C ASP A 15 -16.09 7.13 9.26
N LYS A 16 -15.56 7.90 10.22
CA LYS A 16 -14.89 9.18 9.90
C LYS A 16 -13.72 9.00 8.92
N LEU A 17 -12.92 7.94 9.10
CA LEU A 17 -11.84 7.59 8.17
C LEU A 17 -12.39 7.18 6.80
N THR A 18 -13.40 6.31 6.77
CA THR A 18 -14.09 5.92 5.53
C THR A 18 -14.59 7.13 4.76
N GLN A 19 -15.36 8.03 5.38
CA GLN A 19 -15.89 9.23 4.72
C GLN A 19 -14.77 10.15 4.22
N LYS A 20 -13.71 10.34 5.01
CA LYS A 20 -12.55 11.14 4.60
C LYS A 20 -11.88 10.54 3.37
N GLN A 21 -11.68 9.22 3.37
CA GLN A 21 -11.02 8.51 2.29
C GLN A 21 -11.85 8.55 0.99
N LEU A 22 -13.16 8.37 1.08
CA LEU A 22 -14.08 8.52 -0.06
C LEU A 22 -14.05 9.95 -0.62
N GLY A 23 -13.98 10.96 0.24
CA GLY A 23 -13.81 12.36 -0.15
C GLY A 23 -12.47 12.67 -0.84
N PHE A 24 -11.47 11.79 -0.68
CA PHE A 24 -10.16 11.89 -1.32
C PHE A 24 -10.05 11.06 -2.60
N PHE A 25 -11.12 10.45 -3.09
CA PHE A 25 -11.07 9.68 -4.32
C PHE A 25 -10.43 10.46 -5.47
N TRP A 26 -9.48 9.82 -6.15
CA TRP A 26 -8.74 10.36 -7.27
C TRP A 26 -8.45 9.27 -8.30
N ARG A 27 -8.14 9.68 -9.53
CA ARG A 27 -7.78 8.74 -10.61
C ARG A 27 -6.38 9.06 -11.12
N PRO A 28 -5.47 8.08 -11.21
CA PRO A 28 -4.10 8.36 -11.61
C PRO A 28 -3.98 9.00 -12.98
N GLU A 29 -4.87 8.63 -13.91
CA GLU A 29 -4.86 9.13 -15.28
C GLU A 29 -5.19 10.64 -15.38
N GLU A 30 -5.66 11.27 -14.31
CA GLU A 30 -5.92 12.72 -14.23
C GLU A 30 -4.62 13.53 -14.01
N VAL A 31 -3.51 12.86 -13.66
CA VAL A 31 -2.19 13.50 -13.52
C VAL A 31 -1.38 13.28 -14.79
N SER A 32 -0.98 14.38 -15.44
CA SER A 32 -0.10 14.34 -16.61
C SER A 32 1.33 14.01 -16.22
N LEU A 33 1.94 13.08 -16.97
CA LEU A 33 3.32 12.63 -16.82
C LEU A 33 4.18 12.95 -18.05
N GLN A 34 3.71 13.86 -18.91
CA GLN A 34 4.42 14.21 -20.13
C GLN A 34 5.82 14.81 -19.86
N LYS A 35 5.92 15.64 -18.81
CA LYS A 35 7.21 16.24 -18.39
C LYS A 35 8.14 15.18 -17.79
N ASP A 36 7.61 14.30 -16.93
CA ASP A 36 8.36 13.24 -16.25
C ASP A 36 9.14 12.34 -17.21
N ARG A 37 8.58 12.02 -18.39
CA ARG A 37 9.31 11.26 -19.43
C ARG A 37 10.60 11.95 -19.86
N ASN A 38 10.54 13.26 -20.10
CA ASN A 38 11.69 14.05 -20.54
C ASN A 38 12.67 14.28 -19.38
N ASP A 39 12.15 14.59 -18.19
CA ASP A 39 12.96 14.74 -16.98
C ASP A 39 13.76 13.46 -16.73
N TYR A 40 13.11 12.30 -16.72
CA TYR A 40 13.76 11.01 -16.49
C TYR A 40 14.87 10.72 -17.49
N ALA A 41 14.65 11.02 -18.78
CA ALA A 41 15.68 10.84 -19.81
C ALA A 41 16.95 11.66 -19.52
N SER A 42 16.78 12.88 -18.99
CA SER A 42 17.87 13.80 -18.64
C SER A 42 18.58 13.49 -17.32
N LEU A 43 18.00 12.63 -16.47
CA LEU A 43 18.62 12.24 -15.20
C LEU A 43 19.92 11.48 -15.45
N ASN A 44 20.89 11.69 -14.57
CA ASN A 44 22.10 10.86 -14.55
C ASN A 44 21.78 9.45 -14.00
N ASP A 45 22.72 8.53 -14.17
CA ASP A 45 22.50 7.12 -13.82
C ASP A 45 22.21 6.91 -12.33
N ALA A 46 22.85 7.67 -11.44
CA ALA A 46 22.61 7.59 -10.01
C ALA A 46 21.19 8.07 -9.65
N GLN A 47 20.73 9.17 -10.26
CA GLN A 47 19.37 9.68 -10.09
C GLN A 47 18.32 8.70 -10.62
N LYS A 48 18.56 8.11 -11.81
CA LYS A 48 17.69 7.06 -12.37
C LYS A 48 17.62 5.86 -11.45
N HIS A 49 18.76 5.41 -10.91
CA HIS A 49 18.81 4.31 -9.96
C HIS A 49 17.98 4.62 -8.70
N ILE A 50 18.16 5.80 -8.10
CA ILE A 50 17.40 6.20 -6.88
C ILE A 50 15.90 6.23 -7.17
N PHE A 51 15.49 6.91 -8.25
CA PHE A 51 14.07 7.05 -8.60
C PHE A 51 13.43 5.69 -8.89
N THR A 52 14.07 4.88 -9.73
CA THR A 52 13.56 3.57 -10.15
C THR A 52 13.50 2.59 -8.98
N SER A 53 14.54 2.53 -8.15
CA SER A 53 14.57 1.63 -7.00
C SER A 53 13.52 2.00 -5.96
N ASN A 54 13.31 3.30 -5.72
CA ASN A 54 12.24 3.76 -4.84
C ASN A 54 10.85 3.43 -5.39
N LEU A 55 10.64 3.64 -6.70
CA LEU A 55 9.36 3.32 -7.35
C LEU A 55 9.06 1.82 -7.34
N ARG A 56 10.06 0.96 -7.57
CA ARG A 56 9.93 -0.50 -7.45
C ARG A 56 9.55 -0.90 -6.02
N TYR A 57 10.19 -0.28 -5.03
CA TYR A 57 9.90 -0.53 -3.61
C TYR A 57 8.46 -0.15 -3.25
N GLN A 58 8.02 1.05 -3.63
CA GLN A 58 6.64 1.51 -3.44
C GLN A 58 5.63 0.58 -4.11
N THR A 59 5.89 0.19 -5.37
CA THR A 59 5.03 -0.72 -6.14
C THR A 59 4.88 -2.08 -5.45
N LEU A 60 5.96 -2.64 -4.91
CA LEU A 60 5.89 -3.92 -4.21
C LEU A 60 5.10 -3.81 -2.90
N LEU A 61 5.32 -2.76 -2.13
CA LEU A 61 4.65 -2.60 -0.83
C LEU A 61 3.14 -2.42 -0.97
N ASP A 62 2.66 -1.59 -1.91
CA ASP A 62 1.22 -1.46 -2.15
C ASP A 62 0.63 -2.68 -2.86
N SER A 63 1.43 -3.46 -3.58
CA SER A 63 0.98 -4.77 -4.04
C SER A 63 0.66 -5.71 -2.87
N VAL A 64 1.39 -5.60 -1.75
CA VAL A 64 1.08 -6.33 -0.51
C VAL A 64 -0.13 -5.70 0.18
N GLN A 65 -0.17 -4.36 0.34
CA GLN A 65 -1.28 -3.68 1.03
C GLN A 65 -2.61 -3.71 0.29
N GLY A 66 -2.64 -3.72 -1.03
CA GLY A 66 -3.88 -3.81 -1.82
C GLY A 66 -4.54 -5.20 -1.83
N ARG A 67 -4.18 -6.08 -0.89
CA ARG A 67 -4.85 -7.36 -0.67
C ARG A 67 -4.74 -7.87 0.77
N ALA A 68 -3.60 -7.64 1.43
CA ALA A 68 -3.29 -8.27 2.70
C ALA A 68 -4.25 -7.87 3.83
N PRO A 69 -4.66 -6.59 4.01
CA PRO A 69 -5.63 -6.19 5.02
C PRO A 69 -6.96 -6.92 4.88
N SER A 70 -7.50 -6.99 3.65
CA SER A 70 -8.74 -7.68 3.35
C SER A 70 -8.66 -9.18 3.65
N ILE A 71 -7.59 -9.85 3.20
CA ILE A 71 -7.40 -11.29 3.40
C ILE A 71 -7.15 -11.62 4.87
N ALA A 72 -6.37 -10.80 5.56
CA ALA A 72 -5.95 -11.06 6.92
C ALA A 72 -7.03 -10.70 7.94
N PHE A 73 -7.59 -9.50 7.88
CA PHE A 73 -8.36 -8.93 8.97
C PHE A 73 -9.86 -9.11 8.83
N LEU A 74 -10.43 -8.92 7.62
CA LEU A 74 -11.89 -8.96 7.42
C LEU A 74 -12.57 -10.21 8.00
N PRO A 75 -12.03 -11.44 7.88
CA PRO A 75 -12.69 -12.63 8.43
C PRO A 75 -12.88 -12.62 9.95
N PHE A 76 -12.19 -11.73 10.67
CA PHE A 76 -12.23 -11.62 12.13
C PHE A 76 -12.93 -10.34 12.62
N VAL A 77 -13.36 -9.46 11.71
CA VAL A 77 -14.06 -8.21 12.05
C VAL A 77 -15.51 -8.51 12.43
N THR A 78 -15.98 -7.87 13.49
CA THR A 78 -17.33 -8.06 14.03
C THR A 78 -18.15 -6.77 14.12
N LEU A 79 -17.62 -5.66 13.60
CA LEU A 79 -18.24 -4.33 13.61
C LEU A 79 -18.36 -3.78 12.17
N PRO A 80 -19.54 -3.30 11.74
CA PRO A 80 -19.76 -2.84 10.37
C PRO A 80 -18.90 -1.62 10.00
N GLU A 81 -18.65 -0.70 10.93
CA GLU A 81 -17.84 0.49 10.67
C GLU A 81 -16.37 0.16 10.38
N LEU A 82 -15.82 -0.85 11.07
CA LEU A 82 -14.46 -1.31 10.84
C LEU A 82 -14.36 -2.13 9.54
N GLU A 83 -15.36 -2.96 9.26
CA GLU A 83 -15.43 -3.74 8.02
C GLU A 83 -15.45 -2.81 6.80
N SER A 84 -16.31 -1.80 6.80
CA SER A 84 -16.36 -0.80 5.74
C SER A 84 -15.04 -0.02 5.62
N CYS A 85 -14.41 0.34 6.74
CA CYS A 85 -13.14 1.06 6.72
C CYS A 85 -12.01 0.24 6.06
N ILE A 86 -11.92 -1.07 6.35
CA ILE A 86 -10.91 -1.94 5.74
C ILE A 86 -11.17 -2.12 4.24
N ILE A 87 -12.42 -2.30 3.82
CA ILE A 87 -12.78 -2.41 2.40
C ILE A 87 -12.42 -1.14 1.64
N THR A 88 -12.71 0.04 2.21
CA THR A 88 -12.36 1.33 1.59
C THR A 88 -10.86 1.54 1.55
N TRP A 89 -10.12 1.16 2.59
CA TRP A 89 -8.65 1.21 2.60
C TRP A 89 -8.06 0.34 1.49
N ASP A 90 -8.43 -0.94 1.41
CA ASP A 90 -7.97 -1.88 0.38
C ASP A 90 -8.28 -1.38 -1.06
N PHE A 91 -9.44 -0.76 -1.26
CA PHE A 91 -9.79 -0.11 -2.52
C PHE A 91 -8.83 1.03 -2.88
N MET A 92 -8.45 1.88 -1.93
CA MET A 92 -7.51 2.98 -2.19
C MET A 92 -6.10 2.49 -2.47
N GLU A 93 -5.64 1.43 -1.81
CA GLU A 93 -4.35 0.80 -2.12
C GLU A 93 -4.31 0.24 -3.55
N SER A 94 -5.46 -0.23 -4.05
CA SER A 94 -5.58 -0.61 -5.47
C SER A 94 -5.41 0.60 -6.40
N ILE A 95 -5.88 1.79 -6.01
CA ILE A 95 -5.67 3.03 -6.77
C ILE A 95 -4.19 3.41 -6.74
N HIS A 96 -3.50 3.27 -5.59
CA HIS A 96 -2.06 3.52 -5.48
C HIS A 96 -1.27 2.62 -6.43
N SER A 97 -1.55 1.31 -6.43
CA SER A 97 -0.92 0.34 -7.35
C SER A 97 -1.16 0.68 -8.83
N ARG A 98 -2.38 1.10 -9.18
CA ARG A 98 -2.69 1.58 -10.55
C ARG A 98 -1.90 2.84 -10.89
N SER A 99 -1.66 3.71 -9.93
CA SER A 99 -0.88 4.93 -10.13
C SER A 99 0.59 4.65 -10.41
N TYR A 100 1.20 3.66 -9.76
CA TYR A 100 2.55 3.24 -10.11
C TYR A 100 2.61 2.67 -11.52
N THR A 101 1.59 1.92 -11.94
CA THR A 101 1.49 1.48 -13.34
C THR A 101 1.38 2.66 -14.31
N HIS A 102 0.62 3.69 -13.97
CA HIS A 102 0.53 4.92 -14.76
C HIS A 102 1.89 5.62 -14.85
N ILE A 103 2.61 5.76 -13.73
CA ILE A 103 3.98 6.30 -13.69
C ILE A 103 4.91 5.49 -14.62
N ILE A 104 4.99 4.17 -14.41
CA ILE A 104 5.93 3.30 -15.12
C ILE A 104 5.65 3.33 -16.63
N LYS A 105 4.38 3.19 -17.05
CA LYS A 105 4.02 3.20 -18.48
C LYS A 105 4.35 4.52 -19.20
N ASN A 106 4.41 5.62 -18.47
CA ASN A 106 4.70 6.93 -19.06
C ASN A 106 6.18 7.30 -19.06
N ILE A 107 7.00 6.66 -18.23
CA ILE A 107 8.43 6.98 -18.09
C ILE A 107 9.31 5.99 -18.84
N TYR A 108 9.03 4.69 -18.72
CA TYR A 108 9.90 3.62 -19.24
C TYR A 108 9.44 3.16 -20.62
N SER A 109 10.40 2.83 -21.48
CA SER A 109 10.12 2.27 -22.81
C SER A 109 9.59 0.84 -22.75
N ASP A 110 10.05 0.06 -21.76
CA ASP A 110 9.60 -1.29 -21.47
C ASP A 110 9.13 -1.37 -20.00
N PRO A 111 7.84 -1.17 -19.73
CA PRO A 111 7.28 -1.31 -18.39
C PRO A 111 7.43 -2.72 -17.81
N SER A 112 7.42 -3.77 -18.66
CA SER A 112 7.48 -5.16 -18.20
C SER A 112 8.81 -5.45 -17.51
N ASP A 113 9.92 -4.99 -18.08
CA ASP A 113 11.24 -5.09 -17.44
C ASP A 113 11.22 -4.53 -16.01
N ILE A 114 10.58 -3.38 -15.79
CA ILE A 114 10.49 -2.79 -14.45
C ILE A 114 9.70 -3.65 -13.50
N PHE A 115 8.57 -4.22 -13.91
CA PHE A 115 7.71 -5.06 -13.06
C PHE A 115 8.32 -6.43 -12.77
N ASP A 116 8.85 -7.10 -13.80
CA ASP A 116 9.36 -8.46 -13.72
C ASP A 116 10.63 -8.53 -12.86
N THR A 117 11.44 -7.45 -12.86
CA THR A 117 12.68 -7.37 -12.07
C THR A 117 12.49 -6.86 -10.63
N ILE A 118 11.27 -6.48 -10.21
CA ILE A 118 11.02 -6.05 -8.81
C ILE A 118 11.45 -7.12 -7.82
N LEU A 119 11.12 -8.38 -8.12
CA LEU A 119 11.38 -9.53 -7.25
C LEU A 119 12.82 -10.04 -7.36
N GLU A 120 13.63 -9.50 -8.28
CA GLU A 120 15.05 -9.81 -8.39
C GLU A 120 15.91 -8.94 -7.46
N GLU A 121 15.37 -7.81 -6.99
CA GLU A 121 16.07 -6.90 -6.09
C GLU A 121 16.01 -7.37 -4.64
N GLU A 122 17.08 -8.01 -4.17
CA GLU A 122 17.20 -8.62 -2.84
C GLU A 122 16.83 -7.63 -1.71
N ALA A 123 17.27 -6.36 -1.82
CA ALA A 123 16.98 -5.36 -0.79
C ALA A 123 15.49 -5.02 -0.69
N ILE A 124 14.76 -5.06 -1.81
CA ILE A 124 13.33 -4.82 -1.89
C ILE A 124 12.57 -6.05 -1.36
N VAL A 125 12.93 -7.25 -1.80
CA VAL A 125 12.32 -8.52 -1.37
C VAL A 125 12.45 -8.71 0.14
N LYS A 126 13.66 -8.55 0.69
CA LYS A 126 13.92 -8.69 2.13
C LYS A 126 13.04 -7.76 2.98
N ARG A 127 12.72 -6.56 2.47
CA ARG A 127 11.84 -5.62 3.17
C ARG A 127 10.37 -6.03 3.10
N ALA A 128 9.92 -6.55 1.96
CA ALA A 128 8.58 -7.07 1.79
C ALA A 128 8.35 -8.32 2.66
N GLU A 129 9.31 -9.25 2.70
CA GLU A 129 9.26 -10.46 3.52
C GLU A 129 9.05 -10.17 5.01
N MET A 130 9.72 -9.15 5.54
CA MET A 130 9.52 -8.72 6.94
C MET A 130 8.07 -8.31 7.24
N VAL A 131 7.36 -7.76 6.26
CA VAL A 131 5.96 -7.37 6.41
C VAL A 131 5.03 -8.56 6.17
N THR A 132 5.26 -9.33 5.10
CA THR A 132 4.41 -10.48 4.76
C THR A 132 4.47 -11.57 5.81
N ASP A 133 5.62 -11.82 6.46
CA ASP A 133 5.77 -12.81 7.53
C ASP A 133 4.73 -12.62 8.66
N LYS A 134 4.48 -11.37 9.07
CA LYS A 134 3.51 -11.09 10.15
C LYS A 134 2.08 -11.29 9.69
N TYR A 135 1.76 -10.94 8.45
CA TYR A 135 0.47 -11.25 7.85
C TYR A 135 0.26 -12.76 7.72
N ASP A 136 1.20 -13.48 7.13
CA ASP A 136 1.11 -14.90 6.83
C ASP A 136 0.99 -15.74 8.11
N HIS A 137 1.74 -15.36 9.15
CA HIS A 137 1.64 -16.00 10.46
C HIS A 137 0.24 -15.83 11.07
N PHE A 138 -0.30 -14.60 11.08
CA PHE A 138 -1.66 -14.35 11.58
C PHE A 138 -2.72 -15.05 10.73
N ILE A 139 -2.62 -14.99 9.39
CA ILE A 139 -3.54 -15.67 8.46
C ILE A 139 -3.53 -17.18 8.72
N THR A 140 -2.36 -17.78 8.94
CA THR A 140 -2.23 -19.22 9.20
C THR A 140 -2.95 -19.62 10.48
N LEU A 141 -2.72 -18.90 11.59
CA LEU A 141 -3.41 -19.16 12.86
C LEU A 141 -4.92 -18.88 12.75
N GLY A 142 -5.28 -17.79 12.10
CA GLY A 142 -6.66 -17.39 11.87
C GLY A 142 -7.45 -18.43 11.06
N ARG A 143 -6.85 -18.97 9.99
CA ARG A 143 -7.45 -20.06 9.20
C ARG A 143 -7.73 -21.30 10.04
N ARG A 144 -6.84 -21.67 10.97
CA ARG A 144 -7.11 -22.80 11.89
C ARG A 144 -8.35 -22.57 12.72
N LYS A 145 -8.52 -21.35 13.28
CA LYS A 145 -9.73 -20.95 14.02
C LYS A 145 -10.98 -21.04 13.15
N LEU A 146 -10.94 -20.48 11.93
CA LEU A 146 -12.08 -20.48 11.00
C LEU A 146 -12.49 -21.89 10.57
N LEU A 147 -11.54 -22.81 10.46
CA LEU A 147 -11.78 -24.22 10.14
C LEU A 147 -12.20 -25.06 11.35
N GLY A 148 -12.33 -24.48 12.54
CA GLY A 148 -12.68 -25.21 13.77
C GLY A 148 -11.58 -26.16 14.25
N LEU A 149 -10.34 -25.98 13.78
CA LEU A 149 -9.19 -26.76 14.24
C LEU A 149 -8.72 -26.25 15.61
N LYS A 150 -8.00 -27.09 16.37
CA LYS A 150 -7.38 -26.66 17.62
C LYS A 150 -6.43 -25.49 17.36
N TYR A 151 -6.62 -24.39 18.09
CA TYR A 151 -5.78 -23.20 18.06
C TYR A 151 -5.53 -22.69 19.48
N ASP A 152 -4.46 -21.92 19.64
CA ASP A 152 -4.18 -21.16 20.86
C ASP A 152 -4.73 -19.74 20.69
N GLU A 153 -5.61 -19.31 21.60
CA GLU A 153 -6.26 -18.02 21.51
C GLU A 153 -5.31 -16.86 21.83
N GLU A 154 -4.43 -17.02 22.82
CA GLU A 154 -3.45 -16.00 23.18
C GLU A 154 -2.45 -15.79 22.04
N GLU A 155 -1.98 -16.89 21.42
CA GLU A 155 -1.09 -16.84 20.26
C GLU A 155 -1.75 -16.13 19.08
N LEU A 156 -3.02 -16.43 18.79
CA LEU A 156 -3.76 -15.79 17.70
C LEU A 156 -3.89 -14.27 17.92
N TYR A 157 -4.29 -13.83 19.12
CA TYR A 157 -4.43 -12.41 19.41
C TYR A 157 -3.08 -11.68 19.41
N LYS A 158 -2.01 -12.34 19.88
CA LYS A 158 -0.65 -11.81 19.78
C LYS A 158 -0.22 -11.65 18.32
N ALA A 159 -0.49 -12.65 17.47
CA ALA A 159 -0.20 -12.58 16.05
C ALA A 159 -0.97 -11.45 15.35
N LEU A 160 -2.26 -11.27 15.68
CA LEU A 160 -3.06 -10.14 15.21
C LEU A 160 -2.41 -8.80 15.57
N TYR A 161 -2.05 -8.63 16.84
CA TYR A 161 -1.45 -7.38 17.31
C TYR A 161 -0.12 -7.08 16.61
N LEU A 162 0.75 -8.09 16.46
CA LEU A 162 2.02 -7.93 15.75
C LEU A 162 1.83 -7.64 14.26
N ALA A 163 0.83 -8.23 13.60
CA ALA A 163 0.47 -7.90 12.22
C ALA A 163 0.04 -6.43 12.11
N LEU A 164 -0.85 -5.96 12.98
CA LEU A 164 -1.29 -4.55 13.00
C LEU A 164 -0.12 -3.57 13.26
N ILE A 165 0.78 -3.89 14.19
CA ILE A 165 1.99 -3.07 14.42
C ILE A 165 2.92 -3.07 13.21
N SER A 166 3.10 -4.22 12.55
CA SER A 166 3.90 -4.32 11.33
C SER A 166 3.34 -3.43 10.22
N VAL A 167 2.02 -3.42 10.04
CA VAL A 167 1.35 -2.55 9.07
C VAL A 167 1.49 -1.08 9.45
N ASN A 168 1.33 -0.74 10.72
CA ASN A 168 1.53 0.63 11.19
C ASN A 168 2.96 1.13 10.93
N ILE A 169 3.98 0.29 11.10
CA ILE A 169 5.38 0.63 10.76
C ILE A 169 5.55 0.78 9.24
N LEU A 170 4.88 -0.07 8.45
CA LEU A 170 4.94 0.04 7.00
C LEU A 170 4.34 1.39 6.53
N GLU A 171 3.10 1.69 6.90
CA GLU A 171 2.41 2.91 6.45
C GLU A 171 2.96 4.17 7.12
N GLY A 172 3.14 4.13 8.44
CA GLY A 172 3.54 5.29 9.24
C GLY A 172 5.04 5.62 9.19
N LEU A 173 5.89 4.75 8.64
CA LEU A 173 7.34 4.99 8.59
C LEU A 173 7.95 4.63 7.23
N ARG A 174 7.78 3.39 6.75
CA ARG A 174 8.49 2.94 5.53
C ARG A 174 8.02 3.71 4.30
N PHE A 175 6.73 3.95 4.17
CA PHE A 175 6.19 4.77 3.08
C PHE A 175 6.67 6.22 3.17
N PHE A 176 6.68 6.83 4.35
CA PHE A 176 7.20 8.20 4.54
C PHE A 176 8.67 8.35 4.13
N VAL A 177 9.51 7.34 4.37
CA VAL A 177 10.88 7.33 3.85
C VAL A 177 10.89 7.33 2.32
N SER A 178 10.03 6.52 1.68
CA SER A 178 9.90 6.50 0.22
C SER A 178 9.37 7.82 -0.35
N PHE A 179 8.45 8.48 0.36
CA PHE A 179 7.89 9.76 -0.04
C PHE A 179 8.94 10.86 -0.03
N ALA A 180 9.82 10.87 0.97
CA ALA A 180 10.95 11.81 1.01
C ALA A 180 11.84 11.70 -0.25
N CYS A 181 12.10 10.48 -0.74
CA CYS A 181 12.85 10.29 -1.98
C CYS A 181 12.11 10.85 -3.20
N SER A 182 10.80 10.62 -3.32
CA SER A 182 10.01 11.13 -4.45
C SER A 182 9.86 12.66 -4.42
N PHE A 183 9.61 13.24 -3.25
CA PHE A 183 9.48 14.68 -3.09
C PHE A 183 10.82 15.41 -3.28
N ALA A 184 11.96 14.78 -2.99
CA ALA A 184 13.27 15.37 -3.29
C ALA A 184 13.46 15.66 -4.79
N PHE A 185 12.93 14.80 -5.69
CA PHE A 185 12.91 15.12 -7.12
C PHE A 185 11.98 16.30 -7.43
N GLY A 186 10.78 16.29 -6.82
CA GLY A 186 9.80 17.37 -6.98
C GLY A 186 10.34 18.75 -6.57
N GLU A 187 11.08 18.84 -5.47
CA GLU A 187 11.74 20.08 -5.02
C GLU A 187 12.79 20.60 -6.02
N LEU A 188 13.43 19.69 -6.76
CA LEU A 188 14.34 20.03 -7.85
C LEU A 188 13.63 20.34 -9.17
N LYS A 189 12.29 20.40 -9.16
CA LYS A 189 11.43 20.58 -10.35
C LYS A 189 11.63 19.48 -11.39
N LEU A 190 11.96 18.27 -10.92
CA LEU A 190 12.10 17.06 -11.71
C LEU A 190 11.01 16.07 -11.28
N MET A 191 10.47 15.28 -12.21
CA MET A 191 9.49 14.24 -11.91
C MET A 191 8.24 14.78 -11.16
N GLU A 192 7.82 16.00 -11.47
CA GLU A 192 6.76 16.72 -10.74
C GLU A 192 5.40 16.03 -10.84
N GLY A 193 5.12 15.33 -11.96
CA GLY A 193 3.90 14.54 -12.11
C GLY A 193 3.90 13.33 -11.19
N SER A 194 5.03 12.63 -11.09
CA SER A 194 5.22 11.54 -10.12
C SER A 194 5.12 12.07 -8.70
N ALA A 195 5.77 13.19 -8.37
CA ALA A 195 5.67 13.81 -7.05
C ALA A 195 4.21 14.20 -6.70
N LYS A 196 3.44 14.71 -7.67
CA LYS A 196 2.03 15.00 -7.49
C LYS A 196 1.20 13.74 -7.22
N ILE A 197 1.46 12.65 -7.92
CA ILE A 197 0.83 11.35 -7.63
C ILE A 197 1.17 10.90 -6.21
N ILE A 198 2.44 10.96 -5.81
CA ILE A 198 2.85 10.61 -4.44
C ILE A 198 2.18 11.51 -3.39
N SER A 199 1.90 12.78 -3.69
CA SER A 199 1.16 13.67 -2.79
C SER A 199 -0.31 13.30 -2.60
N PHE A 200 -0.90 12.48 -3.49
CA PHE A 200 -2.24 11.93 -3.32
C PHE A 200 -2.24 10.59 -2.58
N ILE A 201 -1.09 9.89 -2.56
CA ILE A 201 -0.90 8.65 -1.81
C ILE A 201 -0.60 8.95 -0.33
N ALA A 202 0.22 9.98 -0.07
CA ALA A 202 0.65 10.40 1.28
C ALA A 202 -0.44 11.14 2.07
#